data_AF-A0A847JLE6-F1
#
_entry.id   AF-A0A847JLE6-F1
#
_cell.length_a   1.000
_cell.length_b   1.000
_cell.length_c   1.000
_cell.angle_alpha   90.00
_cell.angle_beta   90.00
_cell.angle_gamma   90.00
#
_symmetry.space_group_name_H-M   'P 1'
#
loop_
_entity.id
_entity.type
_entity.pdbx_description
1 polymer ?
#
loop_
_entity_poly.entity_id
_entity_poly.type
_entity_poly.pdbx_seq_one_letter_code
_entity_poly.pdbx_strand_id
1 'polypeptide(L)'
;EGGHSELSCFDRLSDSFYAWLRKKYDYVPGAELAISGQGIANIFEFICTEDLAMSIVEGDYEISQKALEKGLSDTARNILDLPRFEWPALISQNARSDAFCSLTMELFVRLYALKAANLVSIFLPAGGVWLAGGISSKNEDWLIEKSRFMRWFERNYATHIRDILCRTPVLIVKNYDISLMGAAIAALQFSTHH
;
A
#
# COMPACT_ATOMS: atom_id res chain seq x y z
N GLU A 1 10.31 8.36 -9.58
CA GLU A 1 9.77 7.78 -10.83
C GLU A 1 9.30 6.33 -10.77
N GLY A 2 9.95 5.40 -10.03
CA GLY A 2 9.50 4.00 -9.99
C GLY A 2 8.03 3.79 -9.55
N GLY A 3 7.43 4.74 -8.82
CA GLY A 3 6.01 4.73 -8.44
C GLY A 3 5.02 4.93 -9.60
N HIS A 4 5.47 5.45 -10.75
CA HIS A 4 4.62 5.61 -11.94
C HIS A 4 4.65 4.40 -12.89
N SER A 5 5.40 3.34 -12.53
CA SER A 5 5.35 2.05 -13.23
C SER A 5 4.08 1.28 -12.91
N GLU A 6 3.83 0.16 -13.60
CA GLU A 6 2.54 -0.53 -13.52
C GLU A 6 2.13 -0.93 -12.09
N LEU A 7 0.82 -0.86 -11.83
CA LEU A 7 0.18 -1.44 -10.65
C LEU A 7 -0.07 -2.93 -10.89
N SER A 8 0.55 -3.80 -10.09
CA SER A 8 0.35 -5.24 -10.17
C SER A 8 -0.97 -5.65 -9.50
N CYS A 9 -1.70 -6.57 -10.14
CA CYS A 9 -2.88 -7.25 -9.56
C CYS A 9 -2.52 -8.69 -9.23
N PHE A 10 -3.15 -9.26 -8.20
CA PHE A 10 -2.79 -10.59 -7.68
C PHE A 10 -4.01 -11.42 -7.23
N ASP A 11 -5.19 -10.83 -7.19
CA ASP A 11 -6.46 -11.45 -6.84
C ASP A 11 -7.63 -10.70 -7.50
N ARG A 12 -8.85 -11.23 -7.35
CA ARG A 12 -10.04 -10.64 -7.97
C ARG A 12 -10.38 -9.24 -7.48
N LEU A 13 -10.06 -8.94 -6.21
CA LEU A 13 -10.32 -7.63 -5.62
C LEU A 13 -9.38 -6.57 -6.23
N SER A 14 -8.08 -6.87 -6.33
CA SER A 14 -7.09 -6.00 -6.96
C SER A 14 -7.32 -5.84 -8.47
N ASP A 15 -7.76 -6.88 -9.17
CA ASP A 15 -8.19 -6.80 -10.58
C ASP A 15 -9.37 -5.81 -10.75
N SER A 16 -10.36 -5.90 -9.86
CA SER A 16 -11.56 -5.04 -9.90
C SER A 16 -11.23 -3.60 -9.53
N PHE A 17 -10.34 -3.41 -8.56
CA PHE A 17 -9.81 -2.09 -8.21
C PHE A 17 -9.04 -1.46 -9.36
N TYR A 18 -8.20 -2.24 -10.05
CA TYR A 18 -7.46 -1.77 -11.23
C TYR A 18 -8.40 -1.35 -12.36
N ALA A 19 -9.44 -2.16 -12.63
CA ALA A 19 -10.46 -1.81 -13.62
C ALA A 19 -11.19 -0.51 -13.25
N TRP A 20 -11.53 -0.33 -11.97
CA TRP A 20 -12.13 0.90 -11.46
C TRP A 20 -11.21 2.11 -11.63
N LEU A 21 -9.92 2.00 -11.28
CA LEU A 21 -8.94 3.07 -11.49
C LEU A 21 -8.84 3.44 -12.98
N ARG A 22 -8.76 2.44 -13.86
CA ARG A 22 -8.67 2.65 -15.31
C ARG A 22 -9.88 3.40 -15.85
N LYS A 23 -11.10 3.04 -15.39
CA LYS A 23 -12.34 3.75 -15.76
C LYS A 23 -12.37 5.17 -15.20
N LYS A 24 -11.95 5.36 -13.95
CA LYS A 24 -11.99 6.66 -13.28
C LYS A 24 -11.04 7.68 -13.91
N TYR A 25 -9.87 7.22 -14.32
CA TYR A 25 -8.78 8.10 -14.73
C TYR A 25 -8.49 8.08 -16.24
N ASP A 26 -9.08 7.15 -16.99
CA ASP A 26 -8.90 6.99 -18.44
C ASP A 26 -7.44 6.78 -18.89
N TYR A 27 -6.64 6.11 -18.05
CA TYR A 27 -5.28 5.68 -18.38
C TYR A 27 -4.92 4.37 -17.67
N VAL A 28 -3.79 3.77 -18.07
CA VAL A 28 -3.22 2.57 -17.43
C VAL A 28 -2.72 2.93 -16.02
N PRO A 29 -3.36 2.44 -14.94
CA PRO A 29 -3.03 2.86 -13.59
C PRO A 29 -1.58 2.53 -13.18
N GLY A 30 -0.85 3.56 -12.75
CA GLY A 30 0.46 3.42 -12.12
C GLY A 30 0.35 3.08 -10.63
N ALA A 31 1.44 2.56 -10.06
CA ALA A 31 1.48 2.08 -8.68
C ALA A 31 1.14 3.17 -7.64
N GLU A 32 1.50 4.43 -7.88
CA GLU A 32 1.22 5.55 -6.98
C GLU A 32 -0.28 5.77 -6.73
N LEU A 33 -1.15 5.41 -7.68
CA LEU A 33 -2.60 5.49 -7.50
C LEU A 33 -3.17 4.50 -6.48
N ALA A 34 -2.35 3.57 -6.01
CA ALA A 34 -2.69 2.62 -4.96
C ALA A 34 -1.77 2.73 -3.75
N ILE A 35 -0.48 3.01 -3.97
CA ILE A 35 0.58 2.98 -2.96
C ILE A 35 1.00 4.41 -2.61
N SER A 36 0.05 5.17 -2.05
CA SER A 36 0.26 6.54 -1.56
C SER A 36 -0.88 6.93 -0.62
N GLY A 37 -0.84 8.13 -0.03
CA GLY A 37 -2.00 8.67 0.69
C GLY A 37 -3.23 8.79 -0.22
N GLN A 38 -3.04 9.33 -1.43
CA GLN A 38 -4.09 9.36 -2.46
C GLN A 38 -4.58 7.96 -2.82
N GLY A 39 -3.67 6.98 -2.84
CA GLY A 39 -3.97 5.58 -3.12
C GLY A 39 -4.84 4.90 -2.08
N ILE A 40 -4.57 5.14 -0.78
CA ILE A 40 -5.46 4.68 0.31
C ILE A 40 -6.88 5.21 0.10
N ALA A 41 -7.02 6.50 -0.22
CA ALA A 41 -8.33 7.08 -0.48
C ALA A 41 -8.97 6.53 -1.77
N ASN A 42 -8.20 6.23 -2.82
CA ASN A 42 -8.72 5.58 -4.03
C ASN A 42 -9.27 4.19 -3.73
N ILE A 43 -8.53 3.39 -2.96
CA ILE A 43 -8.94 2.05 -2.54
C ILE A 43 -10.23 2.13 -1.73
N PHE A 44 -10.30 3.05 -0.76
CA PHE A 44 -11.48 3.23 0.08
C PHE A 44 -12.73 3.61 -0.72
N GLU A 45 -12.57 4.57 -1.64
CA GLU A 45 -13.65 5.00 -2.54
C GLU A 45 -14.17 3.85 -3.39
N PHE A 46 -13.27 3.04 -3.95
CA PHE A 46 -13.62 1.82 -4.67
C PHE A 46 -14.36 0.82 -3.77
N ILE A 47 -13.86 0.56 -2.55
CA ILE A 47 -14.48 -0.38 -1.62
C ILE A 47 -15.88 0.06 -1.19
N CYS A 48 -16.12 1.37 -1.10
CA CYS A 48 -17.41 1.94 -0.74
C CYS A 48 -18.38 2.07 -1.93
N THR A 49 -18.00 1.65 -3.14
CA THR A 49 -18.88 1.73 -4.31
C THR A 49 -19.96 0.66 -4.21
N GLU A 50 -21.22 0.99 -4.51
CA GLU A 50 -22.34 0.04 -4.46
C GLU A 50 -22.19 -1.14 -5.45
N ASP A 51 -21.44 -0.92 -6.54
CA ASP A 51 -21.18 -1.93 -7.58
C ASP A 51 -20.16 -3.00 -7.16
N LEU A 52 -19.49 -2.85 -6.02
CA LEU A 52 -18.51 -3.84 -5.56
C LEU A 52 -19.21 -5.11 -5.07
N ALA A 53 -19.12 -6.17 -5.87
CA ALA A 53 -19.61 -7.49 -5.48
C ALA A 53 -18.76 -8.05 -4.32
N MET A 54 -19.26 -7.98 -3.09
CA MET A 54 -18.51 -8.42 -1.88
C MET A 54 -18.08 -9.89 -1.91
N SER A 55 -18.67 -10.72 -2.77
CA SER A 55 -18.23 -12.09 -3.03
C SER A 55 -16.81 -12.19 -3.61
N ILE A 56 -16.25 -11.12 -4.15
CA ILE A 56 -14.88 -11.09 -4.66
C ILE A 56 -13.82 -10.87 -3.57
N VAL A 57 -14.25 -10.45 -2.37
CA VAL A 57 -13.37 -10.31 -1.21
C VAL A 57 -13.08 -11.70 -0.66
N GLU A 58 -11.89 -12.20 -0.95
CA GLU A 58 -11.44 -13.53 -0.54
C GLU A 58 -11.28 -13.62 0.99
N GLY A 59 -11.44 -14.83 1.53
CA GLY A 59 -11.42 -15.05 2.98
C GLY A 59 -10.09 -14.73 3.65
N ASP A 60 -8.99 -14.61 2.89
CA ASP A 60 -7.66 -14.34 3.43
C ASP A 60 -7.46 -12.87 3.85
N TYR A 61 -8.40 -11.97 3.53
CA TYR A 61 -8.40 -10.58 4.02
C TYR A 61 -8.67 -10.49 5.54
N GLU A 62 -9.10 -11.57 6.20
CA GLU A 62 -9.46 -11.59 7.64
C GLU A 62 -10.57 -10.60 8.01
N ILE A 63 -11.51 -10.33 7.10
CA ILE A 63 -12.59 -9.35 7.29
C ILE A 63 -13.94 -10.05 7.39
N SER A 64 -14.78 -9.55 8.29
CA SER A 64 -16.16 -10.04 8.42
C SER A 64 -16.97 -9.65 7.19
N GLN A 65 -17.20 -10.60 6.27
CA GLN A 65 -18.07 -10.39 5.10
C GLN A 65 -19.47 -9.91 5.52
N LYS A 66 -20.02 -10.43 6.63
CA LYS A 66 -21.29 -9.98 7.20
C LYS A 66 -21.33 -8.50 7.56
N ALA A 67 -20.19 -7.89 7.86
CA ALA A 67 -20.12 -6.45 8.13
C ALA A 67 -20.21 -5.63 6.84
N LEU A 68 -19.64 -6.14 5.73
CA LEU A 68 -19.66 -5.49 4.42
C LEU A 68 -21.03 -5.65 3.72
N GLU A 69 -21.71 -6.79 3.91
CA GLU A 69 -23.02 -7.08 3.32
C GLU A 69 -24.17 -6.20 3.86
N LYS A 70 -24.00 -5.58 5.04
CA LYS A 70 -25.01 -4.70 5.65
C LYS A 70 -25.06 -3.29 5.02
N GLY A 71 -24.22 -3.04 4.01
CA GLY A 71 -24.00 -1.72 3.42
C GLY A 71 -22.98 -0.91 4.21
N LEU A 72 -22.76 0.33 3.77
CA LEU A 72 -21.77 1.24 4.37
C LEU A 72 -21.99 1.41 5.87
N SER A 73 -20.91 1.34 6.64
CA SER A 73 -20.91 1.70 8.06
C SER A 73 -21.05 3.21 8.25
N ASP A 74 -21.46 3.65 9.44
CA ASP A 74 -21.54 5.08 9.75
C ASP A 74 -20.16 5.75 9.70
N THR A 75 -19.10 5.05 10.12
CA THR A 75 -17.73 5.51 9.95
C THR A 75 -17.39 5.71 8.49
N ALA A 76 -17.74 4.77 7.62
CA ALA A 76 -17.44 4.88 6.20
C ALA A 76 -18.20 6.06 5.55
N ARG A 77 -19.49 6.22 5.86
CA ARG A 77 -20.29 7.37 5.41
C ARG A 77 -19.69 8.70 5.86
N ASN A 78 -19.34 8.81 7.15
CA ASN A 78 -18.74 10.02 7.69
C ASN A 78 -17.42 10.38 7.00
N ILE A 79 -16.58 9.39 6.67
CA ILE A 79 -15.35 9.65 5.91
C ILE A 79 -15.68 10.16 4.51
N LEU A 80 -16.64 9.54 3.80
CA LEU A 80 -17.03 9.95 2.45
C LEU A 80 -17.58 11.39 2.39
N ASP A 81 -18.17 11.89 3.48
CA ASP A 81 -18.70 13.25 3.58
C ASP A 81 -17.63 14.32 3.88
N LEU A 82 -16.40 13.90 4.23
CA LEU A 82 -15.30 14.81 4.56
C LEU A 82 -14.44 15.18 3.33
N PRO A 83 -13.64 16.25 3.40
CA PRO A 83 -12.68 16.56 2.36
C PRO A 83 -11.71 15.41 2.11
N ARG A 84 -11.52 15.06 0.83
CA ARG A 84 -10.80 13.85 0.42
C ARG A 84 -9.36 13.74 0.92
N PHE A 85 -8.69 14.87 1.17
CA PHE A 85 -7.33 14.88 1.68
C PHE A 85 -7.23 14.40 3.15
N GLU A 86 -8.34 14.39 3.89
CA GLU A 86 -8.41 13.91 5.28
C GLU A 86 -8.59 12.40 5.37
N TRP A 87 -9.15 11.78 4.32
CA TRP A 87 -9.54 10.37 4.33
C TRP A 87 -8.39 9.43 4.72
N PRO A 88 -7.16 9.53 4.18
CA PRO A 88 -6.12 8.52 4.45
C PRO A 88 -5.79 8.38 5.93
N ALA A 89 -5.78 9.51 6.66
CA ALA A 89 -5.52 9.50 8.10
C ALA A 89 -6.68 8.86 8.88
N LEU A 90 -7.92 9.20 8.54
CA LEU A 90 -9.12 8.66 9.19
C LEU A 90 -9.30 7.17 8.90
N ILE A 91 -9.05 6.74 7.66
CA ILE A 91 -9.08 5.33 7.26
C ILE A 91 -8.07 4.54 8.10
N SER A 92 -6.82 4.99 8.15
CA SER A 92 -5.79 4.31 8.94
C SER A 92 -6.14 4.25 10.43
N GLN A 93 -6.64 5.35 10.99
CA GLN A 93 -7.06 5.43 12.40
C GLN A 93 -8.20 4.45 12.72
N ASN A 94 -9.15 4.26 11.80
CA ASN A 94 -10.32 3.41 12.00
C ASN A 94 -10.14 1.97 11.48
N ALA A 95 -8.97 1.61 10.94
CA ALA A 95 -8.75 0.30 10.32
C ALA A 95 -8.95 -0.89 11.28
N ARG A 96 -8.81 -0.69 12.59
CA ARG A 96 -9.04 -1.74 13.60
C ARG A 96 -10.51 -1.89 14.02
N SER A 97 -11.32 -0.86 13.81
CA SER A 97 -12.71 -0.78 14.30
C SER A 97 -13.75 -0.81 13.20
N ASP A 98 -13.38 -0.48 11.96
CA ASP A 98 -14.29 -0.41 10.82
C ASP A 98 -13.86 -1.37 9.69
N ALA A 99 -14.83 -2.13 9.15
CA ALA A 99 -14.57 -3.16 8.15
C ALA A 99 -14.12 -2.60 6.80
N PHE A 100 -14.64 -1.44 6.38
CA PHE A 100 -14.28 -0.79 5.12
C PHE A 100 -12.87 -0.19 5.21
N CYS A 101 -12.55 0.46 6.33
CA CYS A 101 -11.22 0.96 6.62
C CYS A 101 -10.19 -0.17 6.71
N SER A 102 -10.56 -1.28 7.38
CA SER A 102 -9.72 -2.48 7.48
C SER A 102 -9.42 -3.07 6.10
N LEU A 103 -10.44 -3.24 5.25
CA LEU A 103 -10.26 -3.79 3.89
C LEU A 103 -9.39 -2.90 3.03
N THR A 104 -9.56 -1.59 3.18
CA THR A 104 -8.74 -0.60 2.49
C THR A 104 -7.27 -0.75 2.87
N MET A 105 -6.98 -0.78 4.16
CA MET A 105 -5.62 -0.87 4.65
C MET A 105 -5.00 -2.24 4.36
N GLU A 106 -5.77 -3.33 4.38
CA GLU A 106 -5.29 -4.64 3.93
C GLU A 106 -4.89 -4.62 2.46
N LEU A 107 -5.76 -4.15 1.56
CA LEU A 107 -5.43 -4.09 0.14
C LEU A 107 -4.23 -3.18 -0.13
N PHE A 108 -4.15 -2.03 0.54
CA PHE A 108 -3.00 -1.12 0.49
C PHE A 108 -1.70 -1.83 0.86
N VAL A 109 -1.66 -2.54 1.99
CA VAL A 109 -0.44 -3.24 2.44
C VAL A 109 -0.02 -4.32 1.47
N ARG A 110 -0.97 -5.10 0.94
CA ARG A 110 -0.67 -6.17 -0.04
C ARG A 110 -0.05 -5.61 -1.31
N LEU A 111 -0.67 -4.59 -1.89
CA LEU A 111 -0.16 -3.91 -3.09
C LEU A 111 1.21 -3.30 -2.83
N TYR A 112 1.40 -2.67 -1.66
CA TYR A 112 2.68 -2.09 -1.28
C TYR A 112 3.78 -3.14 -1.15
N ALA A 113 3.51 -4.22 -0.42
CA ALA A 113 4.48 -5.29 -0.18
C ALA A 113 4.88 -6.00 -1.48
N LEU A 114 3.93 -6.30 -2.36
CA LEU A 114 4.20 -6.92 -3.66
C LEU A 114 4.98 -5.99 -4.60
N LYS A 115 4.70 -4.67 -4.58
CA LYS A 115 5.50 -3.72 -5.37
C LYS A 115 6.94 -3.67 -4.89
N ALA A 116 7.16 -3.65 -3.57
CA ALA A 116 8.50 -3.72 -3.00
C ALA A 116 9.20 -5.04 -3.34
N ALA A 117 8.50 -6.17 -3.26
CA ALA A 117 9.02 -7.49 -3.62
C ALA A 117 9.43 -7.56 -5.10
N ASN A 118 8.65 -6.96 -6.00
CA ASN A 118 9.00 -6.87 -7.41
C ASN A 118 10.30 -6.08 -7.62
N LEU A 119 10.47 -4.94 -6.93
CA LEU A 119 11.70 -4.16 -6.99
C LEU A 119 12.90 -4.96 -6.47
N VAL A 120 12.74 -5.69 -5.38
CA VAL A 120 13.80 -6.58 -4.86
C VAL A 120 14.15 -7.68 -5.84
N SER A 121 13.14 -8.27 -6.49
CA SER A 121 13.34 -9.33 -7.48
C SER A 121 14.08 -8.83 -8.73
N ILE A 122 13.91 -7.56 -9.09
CA ILE A 122 14.58 -6.92 -10.23
C ILE A 122 16.02 -6.51 -9.88
N PHE A 123 16.23 -5.88 -8.73
CA PHE A 123 17.51 -5.24 -8.39
C PHE A 123 18.42 -6.07 -7.49
N LEU A 124 17.90 -7.11 -6.83
CA LEU A 124 18.61 -7.98 -5.90
C LEU A 124 19.49 -7.22 -4.89
N PRO A 125 18.94 -6.24 -4.15
CA PRO A 125 19.73 -5.35 -3.31
C PRO A 125 20.33 -6.09 -2.11
N ALA A 126 21.65 -6.28 -2.11
CA ALA A 126 22.38 -6.99 -1.06
C ALA A 126 22.23 -6.35 0.34
N GLY A 127 22.00 -5.03 0.40
CA GLY A 127 21.82 -4.28 1.65
C GLY A 127 20.40 -4.30 2.21
N GLY A 128 19.42 -4.84 1.48
CA GLY A 128 18.00 -4.73 1.83
C GLY A 128 17.30 -3.55 1.16
N VAL A 129 16.06 -3.29 1.62
CA VAL A 129 15.19 -2.22 1.12
C VAL A 129 14.71 -1.35 2.27
N TRP A 130 14.68 -0.04 2.02
CA TRP A 130 14.17 0.96 2.94
C TRP A 130 12.84 1.53 2.43
N LEU A 131 11.79 1.35 3.21
CA LEU A 131 10.50 1.99 3.04
C LEU A 131 10.59 3.41 3.59
N ALA A 132 10.78 4.38 2.69
CA ALA A 132 10.84 5.79 3.03
C ALA A 132 9.50 6.49 2.82
N GLY A 133 9.37 7.70 3.35
CA GLY A 133 8.21 8.57 3.15
C GLY A 133 7.11 8.40 4.18
N GLY A 134 6.26 9.43 4.29
CA GLY A 134 5.28 9.57 5.36
C GLY A 134 4.22 8.47 5.39
N ILE A 135 3.91 7.81 4.26
CA ILE A 135 2.93 6.73 4.25
C ILE A 135 3.44 5.47 4.95
N SER A 136 4.74 5.21 4.92
CA SER A 136 5.35 4.05 5.58
C SER A 136 5.45 4.27 7.09
N SER A 137 6.00 5.42 7.50
CA SER A 137 6.21 5.75 8.91
C SER A 137 4.91 5.98 9.68
N LYS A 138 3.92 6.65 9.08
CA LYS A 138 2.62 6.90 9.75
C LYS A 138 1.76 5.65 9.92
N ASN A 139 2.02 4.60 9.14
CA ASN A 139 1.24 3.36 9.16
C ASN A 139 2.06 2.16 9.68
N GLU A 140 3.21 2.39 10.33
CA GLU A 140 4.16 1.33 10.69
C GLU A 140 3.55 0.21 11.53
N ASP A 141 2.71 0.56 12.52
CA ASP A 141 2.04 -0.42 13.38
C ASP A 141 1.20 -1.38 12.55
N TRP A 142 0.47 -0.87 11.56
CA TRP A 142 -0.34 -1.70 10.68
C TRP A 142 0.51 -2.55 9.74
N LEU A 143 1.65 -2.04 9.24
CA LEU A 143 2.56 -2.82 8.38
C LEU A 143 3.19 -4.01 9.12
N ILE A 144 3.55 -3.80 10.40
CA ILE A 144 4.31 -4.76 11.22
C ILE A 144 3.39 -5.78 11.90
N GLU A 145 2.22 -5.34 12.38
CA GLU A 145 1.29 -6.19 13.11
C GLU A 145 0.93 -7.46 12.31
N LYS A 146 0.94 -8.62 12.99
CA LYS A 146 0.74 -9.96 12.39
C LYS A 146 1.63 -10.25 11.17
N SER A 147 2.72 -9.51 10.98
CA SER A 147 3.57 -9.59 9.78
C SER A 147 2.82 -9.26 8.48
N ARG A 148 1.80 -8.38 8.52
CA ARG A 148 0.95 -8.04 7.36
C ARG A 148 1.76 -7.72 6.09
N PHE A 149 2.79 -6.88 6.20
CA PHE A 149 3.66 -6.54 5.07
C PHE A 149 4.50 -7.75 4.63
N MET A 150 5.27 -8.36 5.55
CA MET A 150 6.22 -9.42 5.20
C MET A 150 5.54 -10.68 4.63
N ARG A 151 4.34 -11.04 5.12
CA ARG A 151 3.56 -12.17 4.58
C ARG A 151 3.24 -12.06 3.09
N TRP A 152 3.19 -10.84 2.55
CA TRP A 152 2.94 -10.58 1.14
C TRP A 152 4.23 -10.26 0.38
N PHE A 153 5.16 -9.55 1.00
CA PHE A 153 6.49 -9.28 0.44
C PHE A 153 7.23 -10.57 0.10
N GLU A 154 7.11 -11.61 0.94
CA GLU A 154 7.77 -12.90 0.74
C GLU A 154 7.04 -13.81 -0.26
N ARG A 155 5.94 -13.36 -0.89
CA ARG A 155 5.25 -14.17 -1.90
C ARG A 155 5.91 -14.03 -3.26
N ASN A 156 6.33 -15.15 -3.82
CA ASN A 156 6.75 -15.24 -5.21
C ASN A 156 6.56 -16.68 -5.72
N TYR A 157 6.17 -16.86 -6.99
CA TYR A 157 6.00 -18.20 -7.58
C TYR A 157 7.35 -18.94 -7.73
N ALA A 158 8.44 -18.21 -7.96
CA ALA A 158 9.78 -18.75 -8.12
C ALA A 158 10.46 -18.94 -6.74
N THR A 159 10.81 -20.18 -6.40
CA THR A 159 11.38 -20.54 -5.08
C THR A 159 12.70 -19.81 -4.81
N HIS A 160 13.60 -19.74 -5.79
CA HIS A 160 14.88 -19.03 -5.64
C HIS A 160 14.72 -17.52 -5.40
N ILE A 161 13.68 -16.89 -5.97
CA ILE A 161 13.35 -15.49 -5.68
C ILE A 161 12.74 -15.35 -4.29
N ARG A 162 11.88 -16.30 -3.90
CA ARG A 162 11.31 -16.36 -2.55
C ARG A 162 12.39 -16.42 -1.48
N ASP A 163 13.43 -17.24 -1.68
CA ASP A 163 14.56 -17.36 -0.75
C ASP A 163 15.33 -16.03 -0.60
N ILE A 164 15.43 -15.25 -1.69
CA ILE A 164 16.02 -13.90 -1.66
C ILE A 164 15.12 -12.96 -0.86
N LEU A 165 13.81 -12.95 -1.13
CA LEU A 165 12.84 -12.09 -0.44
C LEU A 165 12.83 -12.38 1.07
N CYS A 166 12.74 -13.63 1.51
CA CYS A 166 12.76 -14.01 2.93
C CYS A 166 14.05 -13.59 3.65
N ARG A 167 15.16 -13.43 2.94
CA ARG A 167 16.45 -12.99 3.51
C ARG A 167 16.69 -11.49 3.37
N THR A 168 15.88 -10.78 2.59
CA THR A 168 16.06 -9.35 2.31
C THR A 168 15.55 -8.54 3.49
N PRO A 169 16.41 -7.77 4.18
CA PRO A 169 15.94 -6.86 5.22
C PRO A 169 15.02 -5.79 4.64
N VAL A 170 13.86 -5.58 5.25
CA VAL A 170 12.95 -4.46 4.94
C VAL A 170 12.90 -3.54 6.15
N LEU A 171 13.31 -2.29 5.97
CA LEU A 171 13.43 -1.31 7.04
C LEU A 171 12.53 -0.10 6.80
N ILE A 172 11.88 0.42 7.84
CA ILE A 172 11.11 1.67 7.76
C ILE A 172 11.98 2.84 8.20
N VAL A 173 12.09 3.87 7.37
CA VAL A 173 12.83 5.08 7.72
C VAL A 173 11.98 5.96 8.63
N LYS A 174 12.39 6.12 9.89
CA LYS A 174 11.69 6.94 10.89
C LYS A 174 12.17 8.39 10.96
N ASN A 175 13.40 8.66 10.50
CA ASN A 175 13.97 10.00 10.54
C ASN A 175 13.43 10.85 9.38
N TYR A 176 12.62 11.87 9.70
CA TYR A 176 12.04 12.79 8.71
C TYR A 176 13.05 13.75 8.09
N ASP A 177 14.20 13.97 8.75
CA ASP A 177 15.27 14.83 8.24
C ASP A 177 16.14 14.13 7.18
N ILE A 178 15.86 12.85 6.87
CA ILE A 178 16.67 12.03 5.97
C ILE A 178 16.90 12.69 4.59
N SER A 179 15.90 13.39 4.06
CA SER A 179 16.01 14.10 2.78
C SER A 179 16.97 15.28 2.88
N LEU A 180 16.93 16.04 3.98
CA LEU A 180 17.83 17.17 4.20
C LEU A 180 19.26 16.70 4.48
N MET A 181 19.42 15.65 5.29
CA MET A 181 20.71 15.00 5.53
C MET A 181 21.34 14.48 4.23
N GLY A 182 20.53 13.82 3.39
CA GLY A 182 20.97 13.33 2.08
C GLY A 182 21.44 14.46 1.17
N ALA A 183 20.70 15.57 1.12
CA ALA A 183 21.10 16.75 0.36
C ALA A 183 22.42 17.37 0.88
N ALA A 184 22.60 17.46 2.20
CA ALA A 184 23.82 17.98 2.81
C ALA A 184 25.05 17.09 2.51
N ILE A 185 24.89 15.76 2.61
CA ILE A 185 25.95 14.80 2.28
C ILE A 185 26.30 14.89 0.79
N ALA A 186 25.30 14.97 -0.10
CA ALA A 186 25.54 15.12 -1.53
C ALA A 186 26.33 16.40 -1.82
N ALA A 187 25.96 17.53 -1.21
CA ALA A 187 26.71 18.78 -1.36
C ALA A 187 28.17 18.67 -0.91
N LEU A 188 28.43 18.01 0.23
CA LEU A 188 29.79 17.73 0.71
C LEU A 188 30.57 16.88 -0.30
N GLN A 189 30.00 15.79 -0.79
CA GLN A 189 30.64 14.91 -1.77
C GLN A 189 31.00 15.64 -3.06
N PHE A 190 30.10 16.49 -3.57
CA PHE A 190 30.38 17.29 -4.76
C PHE A 190 31.44 18.36 -4.51
N SER A 191 31.53 18.92 -3.30
CA SER A 191 32.56 19.89 -2.95
C SER A 191 33.97 19.30 -2.83
N THR A 192 34.09 18.01 -2.51
CA THR A 192 35.39 17.30 -2.36
C THR A 192 35.91 16.67 -3.64
N HIS A 193 35.12 16.66 -4.72
CA HIS A 193 35.48 16.07 -6.02
C HIS A 193 35.68 17.11 -7.14
N HIS A 194 35.95 18.36 -6.77
CA HIS A 194 36.55 19.40 -7.63
C HIS A 194 38.02 19.60 -7.27
#